data_AF-A0ABD1ZJM4-F1
#
_entry.id   AF-A0ABD1ZJM4-F1
#
_cell.length_a   1.000
_cell.length_b   1.000
_cell.length_c   1.000
_cell.angle_alpha   90.00
_cell.angle_beta   90.00
_cell.angle_gamma   90.00
#
_symmetry.space_group_name_H-M   'P 1'
#
loop_
_entity.id
_entity.type
_entity.pdbx_description
1 polymer ?
#
loop_
_entity_poly.entity_id
_entity_poly.type
_entity_poly.pdbx_seq_one_letter_code
_entity_poly.pdbx_strand_id
1 'polypeptide(L)'
;MSPGSSNPSSPGASSASDDFAALLDEELQGSSQEVGIDIGDGEVAREEFEQEGTPEEDEDRDEMVVSNDEEVAVDQVGEDLSDEVGGENVGGSGKIDGSKEDDTGMEEYESRKRKRVEEDDMQESENAKGICPPHPGFMWGVCIRCGENRQTSNTQPAEVGVALRYIHEGLELTEREAARMRHDELKHVLARKKLYLVLDLDHTLLNSARFMEVPPDEEAYLVACYWKARSSGPEEATGYNVGGSAGPSGIGESEYKGGLNRLNHLQLWTKLRPFAHEFLEAASKMFEMYVYTMGERTYAVAMARLLDPTGRYFGDRVISQGDSTRRTTKDLDVVLGAESAVVILDDTEGVWPKHRPNLMLMERYHFFRSSCRQFGLKSLSLTDKRKDESTEEGTLANTLNSLRSLHHTVFSETAEPVGSKRKVEDVRKVLQTLKKNTLKGCRIVFSRIFPTAMRDMERHPFWRLTEELGAKCSNTLHPGATHIVALDRGTDKARWAKKHGKYLVHPTWVEAAQYLWRRPREEDFPVAENNPEPPLTTYAKTVEVLMDEVSRSSAVDTEAVGGGSSADCRNPSEVLGESTKSKEMTVFDTAKASSPIDKTADSVA
;
A
#
# COMPACT_ATOMS: atom_id res chain seq x y z
N MET A 1 -19.99 -61.66 -36.06
CA MET A 1 -20.43 -62.24 -34.77
C MET A 1 -19.58 -61.60 -33.68
N SER A 2 -20.13 -61.41 -32.47
CA SER A 2 -19.43 -60.89 -31.29
C SER A 2 -18.33 -61.86 -30.80
N PRO A 3 -17.41 -61.49 -29.87
CA PRO A 3 -17.33 -60.24 -29.09
C PRO A 3 -15.94 -59.56 -29.10
N GLY A 4 -15.78 -58.51 -28.29
CA GLY A 4 -14.46 -57.93 -27.95
C GLY A 4 -14.59 -56.60 -27.19
N SER A 5 -14.26 -56.58 -25.91
CA SER A 5 -14.29 -55.39 -25.04
C SER A 5 -12.95 -55.19 -24.31
N SER A 6 -12.51 -53.94 -24.14
CA SER A 6 -11.39 -53.60 -23.26
C SER A 6 -11.50 -52.15 -22.78
N ASN A 7 -11.25 -51.93 -21.49
CA ASN A 7 -11.15 -50.60 -20.87
C ASN A 7 -9.66 -50.21 -20.76
N PRO A 8 -9.30 -48.92 -20.91
CA PRO A 8 -8.04 -48.40 -20.39
C PRO A 8 -8.11 -48.20 -18.86
N SER A 9 -6.98 -48.35 -18.17
CA SER A 9 -6.88 -48.31 -16.71
C SER A 9 -6.50 -46.94 -16.15
N SER A 10 -6.91 -46.65 -14.91
CA SER A 10 -6.47 -45.48 -14.14
C SER A 10 -5.02 -45.64 -13.64
N PRO A 11 -4.15 -44.62 -13.75
CA PRO A 11 -2.95 -44.50 -12.93
C PRO A 11 -3.31 -43.98 -11.52
N GLY A 12 -2.51 -44.36 -10.51
CA GLY A 12 -2.84 -44.14 -9.10
C GLY A 12 -2.67 -42.70 -8.60
N ALA A 13 -3.35 -42.39 -7.49
CA ALA A 13 -3.05 -41.23 -6.66
C ALA A 13 -1.81 -41.52 -5.79
N SER A 14 -1.00 -40.48 -5.52
CA SER A 14 0.18 -40.54 -4.65
C SER A 14 0.22 -39.32 -3.72
N SER A 15 0.66 -39.51 -2.48
CA SER A 15 0.66 -38.50 -1.42
C SER A 15 1.21 -37.13 -1.84
N ALA A 16 0.54 -36.08 -1.37
CA ALA A 16 1.00 -34.70 -1.36
C ALA A 16 0.39 -33.94 -0.16
N SER A 17 0.00 -34.65 0.91
CA SER A 17 -0.69 -34.11 2.09
C SER A 17 0.25 -33.85 3.27
N ASP A 18 1.43 -34.46 3.26
CA ASP A 18 2.19 -34.73 4.49
C ASP A 18 3.31 -33.68 4.73
N ASP A 19 3.69 -32.91 3.70
CA ASP A 19 4.76 -31.89 3.77
C ASP A 19 4.33 -30.60 4.51
N PHE A 20 3.04 -30.40 4.81
CA PHE A 20 2.56 -29.17 5.48
C PHE A 20 2.77 -29.18 7.01
N ALA A 21 3.03 -30.36 7.60
CA ALA A 21 3.23 -30.49 9.05
C ALA A 21 4.69 -30.25 9.49
N ALA A 22 5.67 -30.53 8.63
CA ALA A 22 7.09 -30.56 9.00
C ALA A 22 7.76 -29.18 9.15
N LEU A 23 7.07 -28.09 8.82
CA LEU A 23 7.64 -26.73 8.77
C LEU A 23 7.44 -25.88 10.04
N LEU A 24 6.85 -26.44 11.11
CA LEU A 24 6.54 -25.70 12.34
C LEU A 24 7.50 -25.96 13.52
N ASP A 25 8.30 -27.03 13.50
CA ASP A 25 9.09 -27.46 14.67
C ASP A 25 10.57 -27.02 14.67
N GLU A 26 11.15 -26.62 13.53
CA GLU A 26 12.61 -26.44 13.41
C GLU A 26 13.17 -25.06 13.87
N GLU A 27 12.34 -24.03 14.10
CA GLU A 27 12.81 -22.76 14.71
C GLU A 27 12.82 -22.77 16.25
N LEU A 28 12.34 -23.83 16.91
CA LEU A 28 12.21 -23.92 18.38
C LEU A 28 13.50 -24.34 19.11
N GLN A 29 14.64 -23.74 18.76
CA GLN A 29 15.91 -23.95 19.47
C GLN A 29 16.89 -22.76 19.47
N GLY A 30 16.38 -21.55 19.74
CA GLY A 30 17.18 -20.34 20.00
C GLY A 30 17.06 -19.87 21.46
N SER A 31 18.18 -19.64 22.14
CA SER A 31 18.23 -19.35 23.59
C SER A 31 17.50 -18.07 24.00
N SER A 32 16.56 -18.17 24.94
CA SER A 32 15.78 -17.06 25.49
C SER A 32 16.64 -15.99 26.19
N GLN A 33 16.40 -14.72 25.85
CA GLN A 33 16.63 -13.61 26.76
C GLN A 33 15.43 -12.65 26.67
N GLU A 34 14.48 -12.80 27.58
CA GLU A 34 13.17 -12.17 27.49
C GLU A 34 13.23 -10.65 27.77
N VAL A 35 12.72 -9.86 26.83
CA VAL A 35 12.48 -8.43 27.00
C VAL A 35 11.01 -8.17 26.76
N GLY A 36 10.22 -8.18 27.83
CA GLY A 36 8.76 -8.04 27.75
C GLY A 36 8.32 -6.67 27.23
N ILE A 37 7.87 -6.64 25.97
CA ILE A 37 7.21 -5.48 25.35
C ILE A 37 5.72 -5.49 25.74
N ASP A 38 5.14 -4.30 25.87
CA ASP A 38 3.76 -4.09 26.30
C ASP A 38 3.08 -3.08 25.37
N ILE A 39 1.83 -3.29 25.04
CA ILE A 39 1.08 -2.50 24.05
C ILE A 39 -0.13 -1.93 24.76
N GLY A 40 -0.04 -0.66 25.15
CA GLY A 40 -1.12 0.01 25.86
C GLY A 40 -2.31 0.28 24.95
N ASP A 41 -3.42 -0.43 25.20
CA ASP A 41 -4.71 -0.17 24.58
C ASP A 41 -5.21 1.25 24.87
N GLY A 42 -5.82 1.87 23.86
CA GLY A 42 -6.46 3.17 23.99
C GLY A 42 -7.97 3.02 24.06
N GLU A 43 -8.56 3.23 25.23
CA GLU A 43 -10.02 3.26 25.37
C GLU A 43 -10.64 4.36 24.50
N VAL A 44 -11.60 3.99 23.65
CA VAL A 44 -12.37 4.94 22.85
C VAL A 44 -13.64 5.29 23.61
N ALA A 45 -13.62 6.44 24.28
CA ALA A 45 -14.83 7.00 24.88
C ALA A 45 -15.89 7.26 23.79
N ARG A 46 -17.12 6.80 24.03
CA ARG A 46 -18.29 7.16 23.21
C ARG A 46 -18.83 8.49 23.73
N GLU A 47 -18.74 9.54 22.90
CA GLU A 47 -19.56 10.75 23.08
C GLU A 47 -20.79 10.62 22.18
N GLU A 48 -21.97 10.50 22.78
CA GLU A 48 -23.24 10.47 22.06
C GLU A 48 -23.75 11.91 21.86
N PHE A 49 -23.97 12.29 20.60
CA PHE A 49 -24.46 13.61 20.23
C PHE A 49 -25.98 13.56 19.99
N GLU A 50 -26.75 13.94 21.00
CA GLU A 50 -28.19 14.16 20.84
C GLU A 50 -28.48 15.45 20.05
N GLN A 51 -29.64 15.50 19.38
CA GLN A 51 -30.05 16.63 18.54
C GLN A 51 -31.07 17.50 19.27
N GLU A 52 -30.75 18.78 19.52
CA GLU A 52 -31.74 19.75 19.97
C GLU A 52 -32.74 20.08 18.84
N GLY A 53 -34.04 20.08 19.16
CA GLY A 53 -35.11 19.99 18.16
C GLY A 53 -36.42 20.72 18.46
N THR A 54 -36.36 21.91 19.08
CA THR A 54 -37.49 22.87 19.29
C THR A 54 -38.64 22.42 20.23
N PRO A 55 -39.49 23.36 20.76
CA PRO A 55 -40.16 23.17 22.06
C PRO A 55 -41.71 23.27 22.04
N GLU A 56 -42.29 23.27 23.26
CA GLU A 56 -43.65 23.69 23.67
C GLU A 56 -44.84 22.74 23.39
N GLU A 57 -45.37 22.13 24.46
CA GLU A 57 -46.80 22.16 24.86
C GLU A 57 -46.93 21.73 26.35
N ASP A 58 -48.11 21.93 26.97
CA ASP A 58 -48.32 22.11 28.42
C ASP A 58 -48.85 20.88 29.24
N GLU A 59 -49.08 21.12 30.54
CA GLU A 59 -50.04 20.49 31.48
C GLU A 59 -49.55 19.50 32.58
N ASP A 60 -49.44 20.06 33.80
CA ASP A 60 -50.01 19.61 35.10
C ASP A 60 -49.65 18.25 35.79
N ARG A 61 -49.19 18.38 37.06
CA ARG A 61 -49.58 17.61 38.27
C ARG A 61 -49.11 16.14 38.48
N ASP A 62 -49.05 15.61 39.71
CA ASP A 62 -49.37 16.08 41.09
C ASP A 62 -48.29 15.59 42.10
N GLU A 63 -48.31 16.06 43.35
CA GLU A 63 -47.42 15.61 44.44
C GLU A 63 -47.85 14.26 45.09
N MET A 64 -46.91 13.51 45.70
CA MET A 64 -47.12 12.95 47.05
C MET A 64 -45.82 12.45 47.74
N VAL A 65 -45.86 12.32 49.08
CA VAL A 65 -44.68 12.15 49.97
C VAL A 65 -44.87 11.05 51.04
N VAL A 66 -43.91 10.10 51.13
CA VAL A 66 -43.55 9.20 52.26
C VAL A 66 -42.10 8.72 51.98
N SER A 67 -41.05 8.66 52.83
CA SER A 67 -40.73 8.89 54.26
C SER A 67 -40.42 7.64 55.12
N ASN A 68 -39.48 7.81 56.07
CA ASN A 68 -39.01 6.89 57.14
C ASN A 68 -38.12 5.70 56.68
N ASP A 69 -36.93 5.38 57.25
CA ASP A 69 -36.39 5.11 58.63
C ASP A 69 -36.47 3.60 58.99
N GLU A 70 -35.53 2.89 59.65
CA GLU A 70 -34.20 3.11 60.31
C GLU A 70 -33.11 2.23 59.58
N GLU A 71 -31.77 2.24 59.70
CA GLU A 71 -30.67 2.59 60.65
C GLU A 71 -29.99 1.40 61.41
N VAL A 72 -28.63 1.43 61.52
CA VAL A 72 -27.65 0.55 62.25
C VAL A 72 -27.63 -0.98 61.96
N ALA A 73 -26.58 -1.79 62.20
CA ALA A 73 -25.18 -1.66 62.68
C ALA A 73 -24.31 -2.74 61.96
N VAL A 74 -23.05 -2.51 61.53
CA VAL A 74 -21.76 -2.65 62.25
C VAL A 74 -21.54 -3.98 63.00
N ASP A 75 -20.52 -4.76 62.58
CA ASP A 75 -19.57 -5.41 63.52
C ASP A 75 -18.22 -5.82 62.86
N GLN A 76 -17.17 -6.05 63.67
CA GLN A 76 -15.81 -6.45 63.22
C GLN A 76 -15.15 -7.47 64.16
N VAL A 77 -14.52 -8.52 63.59
CA VAL A 77 -13.44 -9.36 64.15
C VAL A 77 -12.80 -10.16 63.01
N GLY A 78 -11.55 -10.63 63.04
CA GLY A 78 -10.51 -10.52 64.08
C GLY A 78 -9.43 -11.60 63.87
N GLU A 79 -8.20 -11.29 64.27
CA GLU A 79 -6.91 -12.02 64.13
C GLU A 79 -6.91 -13.47 64.71
N ASP A 80 -5.92 -14.38 64.59
CA ASP A 80 -4.48 -14.31 64.25
C ASP A 80 -3.85 -15.73 64.01
N LEU A 81 -2.51 -15.83 63.95
CA LEU A 81 -1.61 -16.99 64.29
C LEU A 81 -0.90 -17.80 63.16
N SER A 82 0.15 -18.54 63.58
CA SER A 82 1.37 -18.95 62.86
C SER A 82 1.72 -20.45 62.89
N ASP A 83 2.79 -20.88 62.20
CA ASP A 83 4.00 -21.51 62.81
C ASP A 83 5.07 -22.00 61.80
N GLU A 84 6.34 -22.18 62.24
CA GLU A 84 7.53 -22.57 61.43
C GLU A 84 8.26 -23.85 61.94
N VAL A 85 8.83 -24.68 61.03
CA VAL A 85 9.91 -25.69 61.24
C VAL A 85 10.61 -25.97 59.88
N GLY A 86 11.92 -26.26 59.71
CA GLY A 86 13.07 -26.21 60.62
C GLY A 86 14.16 -27.31 60.37
N GLY A 87 15.28 -26.97 59.67
CA GLY A 87 16.52 -27.78 59.54
C GLY A 87 16.78 -28.40 58.14
N GLU A 88 17.97 -28.44 57.51
CA GLU A 88 19.40 -28.68 57.90
C GLU A 88 19.86 -30.18 57.85
N ASN A 89 21.06 -30.60 57.41
CA ASN A 89 22.23 -30.01 56.70
C ASN A 89 23.24 -31.16 56.28
N VAL A 90 24.29 -30.89 55.48
CA VAL A 90 25.51 -31.73 55.18
C VAL A 90 25.29 -33.01 54.31
N GLY A 91 26.19 -33.52 53.44
CA GLY A 91 27.49 -33.06 52.90
C GLY A 91 28.55 -34.20 52.79
N GLY A 92 29.18 -34.44 51.63
CA GLY A 92 30.24 -35.49 51.47
C GLY A 92 30.80 -35.69 50.05
N SER A 93 31.95 -36.37 49.92
CA SER A 93 32.69 -36.59 48.64
C SER A 93 33.39 -37.96 48.59
N GLY A 94 33.53 -38.57 47.39
CA GLY A 94 34.19 -39.87 47.15
C GLY A 94 34.50 -40.12 45.66
N LYS A 95 35.34 -41.12 45.34
CA LYS A 95 35.91 -41.35 43.98
C LYS A 95 36.20 -42.84 43.70
N ILE A 96 35.92 -43.29 42.46
CA ILE A 96 36.53 -44.44 41.70
C ILE A 96 36.50 -45.81 42.42
N ASP A 97 35.83 -46.85 41.93
CA ASP A 97 36.12 -47.60 40.68
C ASP A 97 34.88 -48.42 40.23
N GLY A 98 34.93 -49.21 39.14
CA GLY A 98 33.76 -49.95 38.63
C GLY A 98 34.03 -51.35 38.06
N SER A 99 32.96 -52.11 37.74
CA SER A 99 33.04 -53.32 36.89
C SER A 99 31.68 -53.86 36.40
N LYS A 100 31.65 -54.20 35.09
CA LYS A 100 30.77 -55.19 34.40
C LYS A 100 29.31 -54.86 34.09
N GLU A 101 28.87 -55.41 32.96
CA GLU A 101 27.54 -55.30 32.34
C GLU A 101 26.53 -56.34 32.85
N ASP A 102 25.24 -56.09 32.61
CA ASP A 102 24.19 -57.13 32.55
C ASP A 102 23.15 -56.75 31.48
N ASP A 103 23.22 -57.42 30.33
CA ASP A 103 22.63 -57.00 29.04
C ASP A 103 21.21 -57.57 28.82
N THR A 104 20.32 -57.37 29.80
CA THR A 104 18.94 -57.92 29.76
C THR A 104 17.85 -56.93 30.15
N GLY A 105 18.18 -55.75 30.70
CA GLY A 105 17.20 -54.74 31.09
C GLY A 105 16.72 -53.82 29.97
N MET A 106 17.45 -53.73 28.85
CA MET A 106 17.23 -52.67 27.85
C MET A 106 16.03 -52.94 26.93
N GLU A 107 15.83 -54.19 26.48
CA GLU A 107 14.67 -54.56 25.65
C GLU A 107 13.34 -54.42 26.41
N GLU A 108 13.29 -54.85 27.69
CA GLU A 108 12.06 -54.68 28.50
C GLU A 108 11.75 -53.21 28.77
N TYR A 109 12.77 -52.37 28.95
CA TYR A 109 12.60 -50.92 29.10
C TYR A 109 12.11 -50.28 27.79
N GLU A 110 12.65 -50.66 26.64
CA GLU A 110 12.16 -50.17 25.35
C GLU A 110 10.76 -50.65 24.99
N SER A 111 10.41 -51.92 25.23
CA SER A 111 9.04 -52.40 25.02
C SER A 111 8.03 -51.70 25.93
N ARG A 112 8.37 -51.44 27.20
CA ARG A 112 7.53 -50.64 28.10
C ARG A 112 7.46 -49.18 27.67
N LYS A 113 8.54 -48.61 27.11
CA LYS A 113 8.54 -47.24 26.56
C LYS A 113 7.69 -47.13 25.29
N ARG A 114 7.81 -48.06 24.35
CA ARG A 114 7.00 -48.08 23.11
C ARG A 114 5.53 -48.30 23.41
N LYS A 115 5.19 -49.27 24.28
CA LYS A 115 3.79 -49.49 24.69
C LYS A 115 3.19 -48.29 25.43
N ARG A 116 4.01 -47.58 26.22
CA ARG A 116 3.58 -46.33 26.85
C ARG A 116 3.37 -45.21 25.84
N VAL A 117 4.21 -45.08 24.81
CA VAL A 117 3.99 -44.14 23.70
C VAL A 117 2.74 -44.52 22.90
N GLU A 118 2.49 -45.79 22.61
CA GLU A 118 1.26 -46.25 21.95
C GLU A 118 0.00 -45.98 22.80
N GLU A 119 0.09 -46.11 24.14
CA GLU A 119 -0.99 -45.79 25.07
C GLU A 119 -1.19 -44.28 25.24
N ASP A 120 -0.10 -43.49 25.31
CA ASP A 120 -0.13 -42.01 25.36
C ASP A 120 -0.65 -41.42 24.01
N ASP A 121 -0.21 -41.92 22.84
CA ASP A 121 -0.69 -41.55 21.49
C ASP A 121 -2.20 -41.82 21.35
N MET A 122 -2.66 -43.00 21.81
CA MET A 122 -4.10 -43.30 21.83
C MET A 122 -4.86 -42.35 22.76
N GLN A 123 -4.31 -41.98 23.92
CA GLN A 123 -4.96 -41.02 24.82
C GLN A 123 -4.89 -39.56 24.34
N GLU A 124 -3.89 -39.15 23.55
CA GLU A 124 -3.94 -37.87 22.82
C GLU A 124 -5.01 -37.90 21.72
N SER A 125 -5.14 -39.01 20.98
CA SER A 125 -6.18 -39.17 19.96
C SER A 125 -7.61 -39.08 20.52
N GLU A 126 -7.85 -39.55 21.76
CA GLU A 126 -9.16 -39.41 22.43
C GLU A 126 -9.38 -38.03 23.07
N ASN A 127 -8.31 -37.32 23.44
CA ASN A 127 -8.35 -35.94 23.94
C ASN A 127 -8.42 -34.88 22.83
N ALA A 128 -8.19 -35.23 21.56
CA ALA A 128 -8.28 -34.35 20.39
C ALA A 128 -9.72 -33.88 20.03
N LYS A 129 -10.65 -33.87 20.99
CA LYS A 129 -11.98 -33.23 20.87
C LYS A 129 -11.82 -31.71 20.90
N GLY A 130 -11.54 -31.15 19.72
CA GLY A 130 -11.15 -29.76 19.52
C GLY A 130 -12.02 -28.73 20.25
N ILE A 131 -11.37 -27.91 21.09
CA ILE A 131 -12.02 -26.94 21.98
C ILE A 131 -12.64 -25.79 21.15
N CYS A 132 -13.96 -25.90 20.93
CA CYS A 132 -14.87 -24.89 20.39
C CYS A 132 -16.26 -25.11 21.02
N PRO A 133 -17.14 -24.09 21.14
CA PRO A 133 -16.93 -22.69 20.79
C PRO A 133 -16.08 -21.92 21.83
N PRO A 134 -15.59 -20.69 21.51
CA PRO A 134 -15.68 -20.03 20.21
C PRO A 134 -14.81 -20.70 19.15
N HIS A 135 -15.27 -20.69 17.90
CA HIS A 135 -14.52 -21.21 16.76
C HIS A 135 -13.54 -20.15 16.26
N PRO A 136 -12.24 -20.44 16.03
CA PRO A 136 -11.29 -19.43 15.56
C PRO A 136 -11.53 -19.04 14.09
N GLY A 137 -11.87 -20.02 13.25
CA GLY A 137 -12.09 -19.85 11.82
C GLY A 137 -12.59 -21.13 11.15
N PHE A 138 -12.82 -21.04 9.84
CA PHE A 138 -13.41 -22.08 9.00
C PHE A 138 -12.66 -22.23 7.67
N MET A 139 -12.54 -23.48 7.21
CA MET A 139 -12.10 -23.88 5.88
C MET A 139 -13.30 -24.51 5.18
N TRP A 140 -13.78 -23.90 4.09
CA TRP A 140 -14.99 -24.35 3.36
C TRP A 140 -16.24 -24.52 4.26
N GLY A 141 -16.34 -23.73 5.34
CA GLY A 141 -17.43 -23.81 6.33
C GLY A 141 -17.23 -24.86 7.45
N VAL A 142 -16.15 -25.64 7.41
CA VAL A 142 -15.74 -26.60 8.45
C VAL A 142 -14.73 -25.94 9.38
N CYS A 143 -14.90 -26.02 10.70
CA CYS A 143 -14.05 -25.33 11.66
C CYS A 143 -12.63 -25.90 11.68
N ILE A 144 -11.63 -25.04 11.47
CA ILE A 144 -10.20 -25.41 11.37
C ILE A 144 -9.59 -26.03 12.64
N ARG A 145 -10.32 -26.03 13.77
CA ARG A 145 -9.86 -26.56 15.06
C ARG A 145 -10.63 -27.78 15.56
N CYS A 146 -11.91 -27.93 15.22
CA CYS A 146 -12.77 -28.98 15.77
C CYS A 146 -13.57 -29.78 14.73
N GLY A 147 -13.48 -29.47 13.44
CA GLY A 147 -14.20 -30.18 12.38
C GLY A 147 -15.72 -29.95 12.32
N GLU A 148 -16.30 -29.17 13.24
CA GLU A 148 -17.73 -28.84 13.22
C GLU A 148 -18.09 -27.91 12.04
N ASN A 149 -19.25 -28.11 11.41
CA ASN A 149 -19.66 -27.36 10.23
C ASN A 149 -20.64 -26.23 10.61
N ARG A 150 -20.35 -25.00 10.19
CA ARG A 150 -21.15 -23.80 10.54
C ARG A 150 -22.61 -23.85 10.08
N GLN A 151 -22.96 -24.77 9.17
CA GLN A 151 -24.32 -24.98 8.68
C GLN A 151 -25.12 -26.01 9.50
N THR A 152 -24.45 -26.85 10.30
CA THR A 152 -25.07 -27.88 11.14
C THR A 152 -25.01 -27.59 12.63
N SER A 153 -24.13 -26.67 13.05
CA SER A 153 -23.98 -26.25 14.44
C SER A 153 -25.24 -25.55 14.98
N ASN A 154 -25.88 -26.10 16.00
CA ASN A 154 -27.05 -25.52 16.69
C ASN A 154 -26.73 -24.30 17.59
N THR A 155 -25.48 -23.85 17.62
CA THR A 155 -25.03 -22.66 18.34
C THR A 155 -25.47 -21.35 17.66
N GLN A 156 -25.25 -20.22 18.34
CA GLN A 156 -25.58 -18.87 17.86
C GLN A 156 -25.09 -18.61 16.42
N PRO A 157 -25.78 -17.75 15.63
CA PRO A 157 -25.40 -17.45 14.25
C PRO A 157 -23.93 -17.03 14.19
N ALA A 158 -23.13 -17.79 13.42
CA ALA A 158 -21.68 -17.66 13.41
C ALA A 158 -21.25 -16.21 13.11
N GLU A 159 -20.28 -15.71 13.88
CA GLU A 159 -19.68 -14.40 13.66
C GLU A 159 -19.20 -14.29 12.21
N VAL A 160 -19.52 -13.16 11.55
CA VAL A 160 -19.15 -12.94 10.14
C VAL A 160 -17.63 -12.78 10.06
N GLY A 161 -16.96 -13.84 9.59
CA GLY A 161 -15.51 -13.87 9.48
C GLY A 161 -14.95 -13.04 8.32
N VAL A 162 -13.68 -12.63 8.48
CA VAL A 162 -12.86 -12.08 7.40
C VAL A 162 -12.38 -13.23 6.51
N ALA A 163 -12.73 -13.18 5.23
CA ALA A 163 -12.36 -14.20 4.26
C ALA A 163 -10.99 -13.87 3.62
N LEU A 164 -9.95 -14.63 3.95
CA LEU A 164 -8.57 -14.42 3.51
C LEU A 164 -8.29 -15.13 2.18
N ARG A 165 -9.12 -14.83 1.17
CA ARG A 165 -9.14 -15.53 -0.13
C ARG A 165 -7.83 -15.46 -0.91
N TYR A 166 -6.98 -14.46 -0.64
CA TYR A 166 -5.64 -14.37 -1.23
C TYR A 166 -4.75 -15.55 -0.80
N ILE A 167 -4.79 -15.94 0.48
CA ILE A 167 -4.09 -17.10 1.04
C ILE A 167 -4.74 -18.39 0.54
N HIS A 168 -6.05 -18.56 0.75
CA HIS A 168 -6.79 -19.73 0.29
C HIS A 168 -8.28 -19.40 0.13
N GLU A 169 -8.88 -19.81 -1.01
CA GLU A 169 -10.23 -19.40 -1.42
C GLU A 169 -11.32 -19.66 -0.37
N GLY A 170 -11.28 -20.82 0.28
CA GLY A 170 -12.24 -21.21 1.31
C GLY A 170 -11.93 -20.77 2.75
N LEU A 171 -10.93 -19.91 2.99
CA LEU A 171 -10.47 -19.54 4.35
C LEU A 171 -11.23 -18.33 4.91
N GLU A 172 -11.89 -18.51 6.06
CA GLU A 172 -12.52 -17.47 6.87
C GLU A 172 -11.97 -17.50 8.29
N LEU A 173 -11.58 -16.35 8.86
CA LEU A 173 -11.23 -16.22 10.28
C LEU A 173 -12.27 -15.36 11.00
N THR A 174 -12.59 -15.67 12.25
CA THR A 174 -13.35 -14.73 13.11
C THR A 174 -12.56 -13.45 13.34
N GLU A 175 -13.24 -12.32 13.53
CA GLU A 175 -12.58 -11.04 13.79
C GLU A 175 -11.72 -11.11 15.07
N ARG A 176 -12.15 -11.90 16.07
CA ARG A 176 -11.38 -12.19 17.28
C ARG A 176 -10.05 -12.88 16.99
N GLU A 177 -10.04 -13.89 16.12
CA GLU A 177 -8.81 -14.61 15.76
C GLU A 177 -7.92 -13.77 14.83
N ALA A 178 -8.50 -13.04 13.87
CA ALA A 178 -7.76 -12.10 13.04
C ALA A 178 -7.10 -10.98 13.89
N ALA A 179 -7.79 -10.47 14.91
CA ALA A 179 -7.22 -9.51 15.86
C ALA A 179 -6.08 -10.12 16.69
N ARG A 180 -6.23 -11.37 17.17
CA ARG A 180 -5.16 -12.10 17.88
C ARG A 180 -3.92 -12.26 16.98
N MET A 181 -4.11 -12.73 15.74
CA MET A 181 -3.02 -12.88 14.78
C MET A 181 -2.32 -11.55 14.50
N ARG A 182 -3.05 -10.45 14.25
CA ARG A 182 -2.47 -9.11 14.04
C ARG A 182 -1.67 -8.62 15.26
N HIS A 183 -2.09 -8.96 16.48
CA HIS A 183 -1.37 -8.62 17.71
C HIS A 183 -0.10 -9.47 17.93
N ASP A 184 -0.12 -10.75 17.55
CA ASP A 184 1.06 -11.62 17.65
C ASP A 184 2.09 -11.32 16.55
N GLU A 185 1.68 -11.16 15.29
CA GLU A 185 2.58 -10.77 14.19
C GLU A 185 3.22 -9.39 14.44
N LEU A 186 2.48 -8.45 15.05
CA LEU A 186 3.04 -7.15 15.48
C LEU A 186 4.25 -7.30 16.42
N LYS A 187 4.28 -8.32 17.30
CA LYS A 187 5.44 -8.57 18.16
C LYS A 187 6.64 -9.04 17.32
N HIS A 188 6.40 -9.98 16.41
CA HIS A 188 7.44 -10.56 15.56
C HIS A 188 8.03 -9.54 14.57
N VAL A 189 7.20 -8.73 13.91
CA VAL A 189 7.66 -7.70 12.97
C VAL A 189 8.48 -6.60 13.67
N LEU A 190 8.06 -6.16 14.86
CA LEU A 190 8.78 -5.14 15.64
C LEU A 190 10.07 -5.66 16.29
N ALA A 191 10.14 -6.95 16.61
CA ALA A 191 11.36 -7.63 17.05
C ALA A 191 12.39 -7.68 15.91
N ARG A 192 11.94 -8.00 14.68
CA ARG A 192 12.73 -7.95 13.44
C ARG A 192 13.09 -6.52 12.97
N LYS A 193 12.72 -5.48 13.74
CA LYS A 193 12.80 -4.04 13.39
C LYS A 193 12.18 -3.74 12.00
N LYS A 194 11.04 -4.35 11.69
CA LYS A 194 10.26 -4.11 10.47
C LYS A 194 8.86 -3.54 10.76
N LEU A 195 8.20 -3.06 9.71
CA LEU A 195 6.80 -2.63 9.67
C LEU A 195 6.06 -3.34 8.51
N TYR A 196 4.80 -3.02 8.25
CA TYR A 196 4.10 -3.50 7.04
C TYR A 196 3.95 -2.38 6.00
N LEU A 197 4.06 -2.74 4.72
CA LEU A 197 3.86 -1.84 3.59
C LEU A 197 2.82 -2.43 2.63
N VAL A 198 1.65 -1.83 2.57
CA VAL A 198 0.59 -2.16 1.59
C VAL A 198 0.82 -1.31 0.34
N LEU A 199 0.95 -1.97 -0.80
CA LEU A 199 1.30 -1.37 -2.08
C LEU A 199 0.17 -1.56 -3.08
N ASP A 200 -0.37 -0.45 -3.58
CA ASP A 200 -1.15 -0.46 -4.81
C ASP A 200 -0.23 -0.63 -6.05
N LEU A 201 -0.82 -1.03 -7.19
CA LEU A 201 -0.11 -1.23 -8.45
C LEU A 201 -0.31 -0.07 -9.43
N ASP A 202 -1.56 0.25 -9.75
CA ASP A 202 -1.96 1.02 -10.93
C ASP A 202 -1.81 2.52 -10.68
N HIS A 203 -0.96 3.17 -11.45
CA HIS A 203 -0.46 4.53 -11.22
C HIS A 203 0.40 4.70 -9.95
N THR A 204 0.53 3.66 -9.12
CA THR A 204 1.36 3.64 -7.92
C THR A 204 2.78 3.12 -8.22
N LEU A 205 2.91 1.84 -8.58
CA LEU A 205 4.18 1.16 -8.92
C LEU A 205 4.37 0.94 -10.42
N LEU A 206 3.30 0.98 -11.21
CA LEU A 206 3.30 0.76 -12.65
C LEU A 206 2.17 1.53 -13.33
N ASN A 207 2.15 1.53 -14.66
CA ASN A 207 0.99 1.93 -15.44
C ASN A 207 0.82 0.94 -16.60
N SER A 208 -0.42 0.51 -16.85
CA SER A 208 -0.77 -0.38 -17.96
C SER A 208 -1.76 0.27 -18.92
N ALA A 209 -1.79 -0.22 -20.17
CA ALA A 209 -2.73 0.17 -21.22
C ALA A 209 -3.02 -1.04 -22.11
N ARG A 210 -4.27 -1.20 -22.55
CA ARG A 210 -4.65 -2.26 -23.49
C ARG A 210 -4.08 -1.94 -24.87
N PHE A 211 -3.73 -2.97 -25.65
CA PHE A 211 -3.26 -2.78 -27.03
C PHE A 211 -4.24 -1.95 -27.88
N MET A 212 -5.55 -2.08 -27.65
CA MET A 212 -6.60 -1.30 -28.33
C MET A 212 -6.74 0.16 -27.87
N GLU A 213 -6.10 0.56 -26.78
CA GLU A 213 -6.15 1.92 -26.21
C GLU A 213 -4.95 2.79 -26.64
N VAL A 214 -3.87 2.14 -27.07
CA VAL A 214 -2.62 2.74 -27.55
C VAL A 214 -2.77 3.06 -29.06
N PRO A 215 -2.70 4.33 -29.48
CA PRO A 215 -2.78 4.68 -30.91
C PRO A 215 -1.51 4.27 -31.68
N PRO A 216 -1.56 4.10 -33.01
CA PRO A 216 -0.44 3.54 -33.79
C PRO A 216 0.88 4.32 -33.73
N ASP A 217 0.84 5.64 -33.51
CA ASP A 217 2.04 6.46 -33.34
C ASP A 217 2.72 6.23 -31.99
N GLU A 218 1.92 5.95 -30.95
CA GLU A 218 2.41 5.56 -29.62
C GLU A 218 2.88 4.10 -29.63
N GLU A 219 2.16 3.17 -30.27
CA GLU A 219 2.60 1.77 -30.40
C GLU A 219 3.94 1.68 -31.16
N ALA A 220 4.12 2.42 -32.26
CA ALA A 220 5.38 2.44 -33.00
C ALA A 220 6.57 2.88 -32.14
N TYR A 221 6.38 3.88 -31.26
CA TYR A 221 7.39 4.31 -30.30
C TYR A 221 7.66 3.24 -29.22
N LEU A 222 6.61 2.67 -28.62
CA LEU A 222 6.72 1.64 -27.58
C LEU A 222 7.39 0.36 -28.10
N VAL A 223 7.05 -0.07 -29.32
CA VAL A 223 7.67 -1.20 -30.01
C VAL A 223 9.16 -0.94 -30.28
N ALA A 224 9.53 0.27 -30.72
CA ALA A 224 10.93 0.65 -30.91
C ALA A 224 11.73 0.64 -29.59
N CYS A 225 11.16 1.19 -28.50
CA CYS A 225 11.76 1.14 -27.16
C CYS A 225 11.91 -0.30 -26.66
N TYR A 226 10.87 -1.12 -26.80
CA TYR A 226 10.86 -2.53 -26.37
C TYR A 226 11.94 -3.36 -27.07
N TRP A 227 12.10 -3.22 -28.39
CA TRP A 227 13.18 -3.91 -29.10
C TRP A 227 14.56 -3.34 -28.79
N LYS A 228 14.75 -2.02 -28.62
CA LYS A 228 16.05 -1.44 -28.19
C LYS A 228 16.48 -1.99 -26.82
N ALA A 229 15.55 -2.12 -25.87
CA ALA A 229 15.81 -2.70 -24.55
C ALA A 229 16.22 -4.18 -24.61
N ARG A 230 15.58 -4.96 -25.49
CA ARG A 230 15.92 -6.39 -25.68
C ARG A 230 17.25 -6.61 -26.39
N SER A 231 17.57 -5.79 -27.39
CA SER A 231 18.84 -5.86 -28.14
C SER A 231 20.04 -5.23 -27.42
N SER A 232 19.87 -4.77 -26.16
CA SER A 232 20.95 -4.20 -25.32
C SER A 232 21.19 -4.99 -24.02
N GLY A 233 20.69 -6.23 -23.95
CA GLY A 233 21.19 -7.23 -23.02
C GLY A 233 22.63 -7.67 -23.36
N PRO A 234 23.32 -8.37 -22.44
CA PRO A 234 24.69 -8.84 -22.69
C PRO A 234 24.75 -9.88 -23.82
N GLU A 235 25.69 -9.72 -24.74
CA GLU A 235 26.01 -10.74 -25.75
C GLU A 235 26.79 -11.90 -25.11
N GLU A 236 26.10 -12.87 -24.51
CA GLU A 236 26.72 -14.17 -24.23
C GLU A 236 26.90 -14.97 -25.53
N ALA A 237 28.13 -15.38 -25.79
CA ALA A 237 28.56 -15.81 -27.11
C ALA A 237 28.20 -17.28 -27.43
N THR A 238 27.03 -17.51 -28.04
CA THR A 238 26.71 -18.77 -28.75
C THR A 238 26.59 -18.55 -30.25
N GLY A 239 27.72 -18.52 -30.95
CA GLY A 239 27.78 -18.32 -32.40
C GLY A 239 27.29 -19.53 -33.21
N TYR A 240 25.98 -19.70 -33.36
CA TYR A 240 25.37 -20.65 -34.29
C TYR A 240 24.27 -20.01 -35.14
N ASN A 241 24.49 -19.97 -36.46
CA ASN A 241 23.47 -19.57 -37.43
C ASN A 241 22.39 -20.65 -37.58
N VAL A 242 21.14 -20.32 -37.24
CA VAL A 242 19.95 -21.03 -37.72
C VAL A 242 18.90 -20.00 -38.14
N GLY A 243 18.60 -19.95 -39.44
CA GLY A 243 17.44 -19.22 -39.95
C GLY A 243 16.21 -20.13 -39.97
N GLY A 244 15.09 -19.69 -39.38
CA GLY A 244 13.83 -20.44 -39.40
C GLY A 244 12.73 -19.78 -38.59
N SER A 245 11.54 -19.62 -39.19
CA SER A 245 10.41 -18.96 -38.55
C SER A 245 9.66 -19.87 -37.58
N ALA A 246 9.96 -19.78 -36.28
CA ALA A 246 9.09 -20.24 -35.20
C ALA A 246 9.29 -19.37 -33.96
N GLY A 247 8.20 -18.91 -33.33
CA GLY A 247 8.28 -18.12 -32.10
C GLY A 247 8.51 -19.02 -30.87
N PRO A 248 9.48 -18.74 -29.98
CA PRO A 248 9.69 -19.53 -28.78
C PRO A 248 8.55 -19.30 -27.77
N SER A 249 7.81 -20.37 -27.49
CA SER A 249 6.91 -20.43 -26.33
C SER A 249 7.68 -21.02 -25.17
N GLY A 250 7.92 -20.24 -24.11
CA GLY A 250 8.63 -20.74 -22.93
C GLY A 250 9.42 -19.66 -22.19
N ILE A 251 8.84 -19.21 -21.08
CA ILE A 251 9.44 -18.59 -19.89
C ILE A 251 10.96 -18.32 -19.97
N GLY A 252 11.31 -17.04 -20.06
CA GLY A 252 12.68 -16.53 -20.11
C GLY A 252 12.73 -15.00 -19.99
N GLU A 253 11.86 -14.44 -19.14
CA GLU A 253 11.71 -13.00 -18.95
C GLU A 253 12.79 -12.49 -17.99
N SER A 254 13.97 -12.22 -18.54
CA SER A 254 15.08 -11.60 -17.81
C SER A 254 14.84 -10.12 -17.54
N GLU A 255 15.54 -9.57 -16.55
CA GLU A 255 15.38 -8.21 -16.03
C GLU A 255 15.77 -7.12 -17.05
N TYR A 256 14.81 -6.72 -17.90
CA TYR A 256 15.07 -5.80 -19.02
C TYR A 256 15.18 -4.33 -18.58
N LYS A 257 16.36 -3.74 -18.81
CA LYS A 257 16.65 -2.31 -18.62
C LYS A 257 15.64 -1.43 -19.36
N GLY A 258 14.73 -0.83 -18.60
CA GLY A 258 13.71 0.09 -19.11
C GLY A 258 12.29 -0.18 -18.59
N GLY A 259 12.00 -1.36 -18.05
CA GLY A 259 10.74 -1.67 -17.36
C GLY A 259 9.47 -1.66 -18.23
N LEU A 260 9.59 -1.57 -19.56
CA LEU A 260 8.48 -1.64 -20.50
C LEU A 260 8.26 -3.08 -20.96
N ASN A 261 7.09 -3.63 -20.66
CA ASN A 261 6.72 -5.03 -20.87
C ASN A 261 5.50 -5.13 -21.81
N ARG A 262 5.45 -6.22 -22.61
CA ARG A 262 4.36 -6.49 -23.58
C ARG A 262 3.69 -7.83 -23.27
N LEU A 263 2.63 -7.78 -22.46
CA LEU A 263 1.92 -8.95 -21.94
C LEU A 263 0.87 -9.43 -22.93
N ASN A 264 1.31 -10.19 -23.95
CA ASN A 264 0.44 -10.73 -25.00
C ASN A 264 -0.75 -11.54 -24.45
N HIS A 265 -0.59 -12.25 -23.33
CA HIS A 265 -1.65 -13.05 -22.73
C HIS A 265 -2.75 -12.22 -22.02
N LEU A 266 -2.48 -10.96 -21.67
CA LEU A 266 -3.47 -10.00 -21.15
C LEU A 266 -3.86 -8.92 -22.17
N GLN A 267 -3.22 -8.90 -23.35
CA GLN A 267 -3.32 -7.82 -24.35
C GLN A 267 -2.95 -6.44 -23.78
N LEU A 268 -1.96 -6.39 -22.87
CA LEU A 268 -1.49 -5.17 -22.19
C LEU A 268 -0.07 -4.79 -22.58
N TRP A 269 0.15 -3.49 -22.82
CA TRP A 269 1.42 -2.85 -22.52
C TRP A 269 1.45 -2.51 -21.03
N THR A 270 2.57 -2.76 -20.36
CA THR A 270 2.76 -2.44 -18.93
C THR A 270 4.13 -1.81 -18.74
N LYS A 271 4.17 -0.63 -18.14
CA LYS A 271 5.39 0.09 -17.80
C LYS A 271 5.53 0.09 -16.28
N LEU A 272 6.58 -0.54 -15.77
CA LEU A 272 6.99 -0.38 -14.37
C LEU A 272 7.51 1.05 -14.18
N ARG A 273 7.14 1.68 -13.06
CA ARG A 273 7.60 3.03 -12.70
C ARG A 273 9.12 2.99 -12.47
N PRO A 274 9.89 4.01 -12.89
CA PRO A 274 11.34 4.04 -12.67
C PRO A 274 11.69 3.81 -11.20
N PHE A 275 12.79 3.06 -10.97
CA PHE A 275 13.29 2.64 -9.65
C PHE A 275 12.40 1.61 -8.91
N ALA A 276 11.43 0.95 -9.55
CA ALA A 276 10.53 0.01 -8.87
C ALA A 276 11.22 -1.23 -8.24
N HIS A 277 12.18 -1.87 -8.91
CA HIS A 277 12.83 -3.07 -8.36
C HIS A 277 13.77 -2.72 -7.20
N GLU A 278 14.52 -1.63 -7.35
CA GLU A 278 15.45 -1.10 -6.36
C GLU A 278 14.70 -0.51 -5.15
N PHE A 279 13.53 0.10 -5.38
CA PHE A 279 12.57 0.49 -4.34
C PHE A 279 12.14 -0.72 -3.52
N LEU A 280 11.65 -1.80 -4.16
CA LEU A 280 11.19 -3.00 -3.46
C LEU A 280 12.33 -3.69 -2.70
N GLU A 281 13.54 -3.76 -3.27
CA GLU A 281 14.69 -4.32 -2.55
C GLU A 281 15.04 -3.47 -1.33
N ALA A 282 15.08 -2.15 -1.46
CA ALA A 282 15.39 -1.27 -0.35
C ALA A 282 14.28 -1.27 0.72
N ALA A 283 13.01 -1.36 0.32
CA ALA A 283 11.86 -1.41 1.21
C ALA A 283 11.78 -2.74 1.99
N SER A 284 12.04 -3.89 1.35
CA SER A 284 12.02 -5.22 1.99
C SER A 284 12.94 -5.35 3.21
N LYS A 285 13.98 -4.51 3.31
CA LYS A 285 14.93 -4.43 4.44
C LYS A 285 14.33 -3.73 5.67
N MET A 286 13.20 -3.05 5.53
CA MET A 286 12.49 -2.27 6.55
C MET A 286 11.01 -2.68 6.71
N PHE A 287 10.43 -3.36 5.72
CA PHE A 287 9.00 -3.69 5.67
C PHE A 287 8.76 -5.13 5.20
N GLU A 288 7.72 -5.77 5.74
CA GLU A 288 7.02 -6.89 5.10
C GLU A 288 5.95 -6.33 4.17
N MET A 289 5.88 -6.82 2.92
CA MET A 289 5.15 -6.13 1.86
C MET A 289 3.95 -6.93 1.34
N TYR A 290 2.84 -6.22 1.15
CA TYR A 290 1.59 -6.69 0.55
C TYR A 290 1.33 -5.94 -0.75
N VAL A 291 0.85 -6.63 -1.78
CA VAL A 291 0.17 -6.00 -2.92
C VAL A 291 -1.33 -5.95 -2.63
N TYR A 292 -1.98 -4.82 -2.84
CA TYR A 292 -3.44 -4.68 -2.77
C TYR A 292 -3.94 -3.76 -3.89
N THR A 293 -4.45 -4.36 -4.98
CA THR A 293 -5.02 -3.66 -6.14
C THR A 293 -6.53 -3.86 -6.22
N MET A 294 -7.23 -2.93 -6.88
CA MET A 294 -8.63 -3.10 -7.32
C MET A 294 -8.75 -3.77 -8.70
N GLY A 295 -7.66 -4.34 -9.22
CA GLY A 295 -7.66 -5.20 -10.41
C GLY A 295 -8.02 -6.66 -10.12
N GLU A 296 -8.36 -7.40 -11.17
CA GLU A 296 -8.69 -8.83 -11.14
C GLU A 296 -7.49 -9.72 -10.74
N ARG A 297 -7.75 -10.89 -10.14
CA ARG A 297 -6.67 -11.77 -9.61
C ARG A 297 -5.66 -12.20 -10.67
N THR A 298 -6.09 -12.47 -11.90
CA THR A 298 -5.20 -12.81 -13.03
C THR A 298 -4.26 -11.67 -13.41
N TYR A 299 -4.72 -10.42 -13.31
CA TYR A 299 -3.91 -9.23 -13.50
C TYR A 299 -2.95 -9.01 -12.33
N ALA A 300 -3.47 -9.05 -11.09
CA ALA A 300 -2.69 -8.83 -9.87
C ALA A 300 -1.50 -9.80 -9.77
N VAL A 301 -1.71 -11.10 -10.01
CA VAL A 301 -0.64 -12.12 -10.00
C VAL A 301 0.38 -11.90 -11.14
N ALA A 302 -0.05 -11.48 -12.33
CA ALA A 302 0.85 -11.17 -13.43
C ALA A 302 1.72 -9.94 -13.14
N MET A 303 1.14 -8.88 -12.56
CA MET A 303 1.88 -7.68 -12.17
C MET A 303 2.83 -7.95 -10.99
N ALA A 304 2.40 -8.73 -10.00
CA ALA A 304 3.25 -9.14 -8.89
C ALA A 304 4.47 -9.92 -9.39
N ARG A 305 4.31 -10.82 -10.36
CA ARG A 305 5.42 -11.55 -11.02
C ARG A 305 6.34 -10.65 -11.86
N LEU A 306 5.84 -9.58 -12.46
CA LEU A 306 6.70 -8.58 -13.12
C LEU A 306 7.55 -7.80 -12.11
N LEU A 307 7.03 -7.51 -10.91
CA LEU A 307 7.72 -6.75 -9.87
C LEU A 307 8.67 -7.63 -9.01
N ASP A 308 8.25 -8.87 -8.79
CA ASP A 308 8.93 -9.89 -7.97
C ASP A 308 8.88 -11.27 -8.68
N PRO A 309 9.74 -11.51 -9.69
CA PRO A 309 9.79 -12.79 -10.40
C PRO A 309 10.12 -13.99 -9.49
N THR A 310 10.70 -13.73 -8.33
CA THR A 310 11.15 -14.70 -7.33
C THR A 310 10.14 -15.00 -6.22
N GLY A 311 9.09 -14.19 -6.06
CA GLY A 311 8.21 -14.23 -4.87
C GLY A 311 8.90 -13.83 -3.55
N ARG A 312 10.08 -13.19 -3.60
CA ARG A 312 10.93 -12.90 -2.43
C ARG A 312 10.44 -11.72 -1.56
N TYR A 313 9.55 -10.90 -2.07
CA TYR A 313 8.99 -9.72 -1.40
C TYR A 313 7.54 -9.96 -0.95
N PHE A 314 6.73 -10.59 -1.81
CA PHE A 314 5.29 -10.71 -1.59
C PHE A 314 4.87 -12.11 -1.16
N GLY A 315 5.47 -13.17 -1.72
CA GLY A 315 4.89 -14.51 -1.64
C GLY A 315 3.41 -14.49 -2.03
N ASP A 316 2.56 -15.08 -1.20
CA ASP A 316 1.10 -15.11 -1.41
C ASP A 316 0.36 -13.82 -1.01
N ARG A 317 1.06 -12.78 -0.53
CA ARG A 317 0.47 -11.50 -0.07
C ARG A 317 0.01 -10.59 -1.21
N VAL A 318 -0.77 -11.12 -2.14
CA VAL A 318 -1.29 -10.44 -3.34
C VAL A 318 -2.82 -10.41 -3.28
N ILE A 319 -3.36 -9.30 -2.76
CA ILE A 319 -4.79 -9.06 -2.60
C ILE A 319 -5.34 -8.40 -3.88
N SER A 320 -6.29 -9.06 -4.54
CA SER A 320 -7.01 -8.53 -5.70
C SER A 320 -8.41 -8.01 -5.33
N GLN A 321 -9.12 -7.42 -6.29
CA GLN A 321 -10.52 -7.01 -6.10
C GLN A 321 -11.42 -8.18 -5.64
N GLY A 322 -11.14 -9.39 -6.13
CA GLY A 322 -11.87 -10.61 -5.75
C GLY A 322 -11.58 -11.08 -4.31
N ASP A 323 -10.49 -10.63 -3.69
CA ASP A 323 -10.11 -11.00 -2.33
C ASP A 323 -10.58 -9.96 -1.28
N SER A 324 -10.83 -8.73 -1.71
CA SER A 324 -11.34 -7.63 -0.88
C SER A 324 -12.69 -7.94 -0.20
N THR A 325 -12.91 -7.39 1.00
CA THR A 325 -14.24 -7.33 1.67
C THR A 325 -15.15 -6.24 1.08
N ARG A 326 -14.58 -5.32 0.30
CA ARG A 326 -15.25 -4.14 -0.28
C ARG A 326 -15.15 -4.15 -1.81
N ARG A 327 -16.26 -3.90 -2.50
CA ARG A 327 -16.32 -3.93 -3.99
C ARG A 327 -15.60 -2.77 -4.68
N THR A 328 -15.54 -1.60 -4.04
CA THR A 328 -15.14 -0.32 -4.64
C THR A 328 -14.17 0.50 -3.77
N THR A 329 -13.78 -0.03 -2.62
CA THR A 329 -12.84 0.58 -1.66
C THR A 329 -11.90 -0.52 -1.16
N LYS A 330 -10.90 -0.16 -0.37
CA LYS A 330 -9.95 -1.04 0.30
C LYS A 330 -10.09 -0.87 1.82
N ASP A 331 -9.84 -1.95 2.56
CA ASP A 331 -9.97 -1.99 4.03
C ASP A 331 -8.82 -2.85 4.58
N LEU A 332 -8.28 -2.52 5.76
CA LEU A 332 -7.16 -3.28 6.36
C LEU A 332 -7.60 -4.57 7.07
N ASP A 333 -8.90 -4.91 7.02
CA ASP A 333 -9.46 -6.12 7.65
C ASP A 333 -8.79 -7.41 7.14
N VAL A 334 -8.53 -7.51 5.84
CA VAL A 334 -7.82 -8.62 5.19
C VAL A 334 -6.29 -8.63 5.39
N VAL A 335 -5.70 -7.58 5.97
CA VAL A 335 -4.25 -7.48 6.18
C VAL A 335 -3.88 -7.99 7.57
N LEU A 336 -3.03 -9.01 7.66
CA LEU A 336 -2.63 -9.63 8.93
C LEU A 336 -1.58 -8.84 9.74
N GLY A 337 -1.42 -7.55 9.46
CA GLY A 337 -0.61 -6.61 10.23
C GLY A 337 -1.47 -5.62 11.02
N ALA A 338 -1.12 -5.36 12.28
CA ALA A 338 -1.83 -4.35 13.08
C ALA A 338 -1.65 -2.93 12.52
N GLU A 339 -2.73 -2.17 12.41
CA GLU A 339 -2.78 -0.84 11.76
C GLU A 339 -1.72 0.15 12.26
N SER A 340 -1.36 0.10 13.55
CA SER A 340 -0.32 0.95 14.16
C SER A 340 1.09 0.74 13.59
N ALA A 341 1.29 -0.33 12.80
CA ALA A 341 2.53 -0.67 12.11
C ALA A 341 2.37 -0.75 10.57
N VAL A 342 1.22 -0.40 10.00
CA VAL A 342 0.96 -0.45 8.54
C VAL A 342 1.15 0.93 7.90
N VAL A 343 1.95 1.00 6.85
CA VAL A 343 1.97 2.12 5.88
C VAL A 343 1.28 1.68 4.59
N ILE A 344 0.50 2.56 3.99
CA ILE A 344 -0.14 2.35 2.68
C ILE A 344 0.48 3.29 1.64
N LEU A 345 0.88 2.77 0.49
CA LEU A 345 1.17 3.55 -0.72
C LEU A 345 0.06 3.33 -1.76
N ASP A 346 -0.63 4.40 -2.12
CA ASP A 346 -1.77 4.37 -3.04
C ASP A 346 -1.91 5.75 -3.70
N ASP A 347 -2.35 5.81 -4.96
CA ASP A 347 -2.60 7.05 -5.70
C ASP A 347 -3.97 7.68 -5.37
N THR A 348 -4.87 6.91 -4.77
CA THR A 348 -6.30 7.17 -4.66
C THR A 348 -6.75 7.19 -3.20
N GLU A 349 -6.66 8.37 -2.56
CA GLU A 349 -7.19 8.57 -1.21
C GLU A 349 -8.64 8.08 -1.04
N GLY A 350 -9.47 8.25 -2.07
CA GLY A 350 -10.88 7.88 -2.07
C GLY A 350 -11.17 6.38 -1.89
N VAL A 351 -10.22 5.47 -2.14
CA VAL A 351 -10.43 4.03 -1.86
C VAL A 351 -10.12 3.65 -0.41
N TRP A 352 -9.52 4.53 0.40
CA TRP A 352 -9.13 4.26 1.80
C TRP A 352 -9.91 5.11 2.83
N PRO A 353 -11.26 5.07 2.86
CA PRO A 353 -12.07 6.03 3.63
C PRO A 353 -11.86 5.97 5.15
N LYS A 354 -11.45 4.81 5.70
CA LYS A 354 -11.08 4.65 7.11
C LYS A 354 -9.59 4.92 7.38
N HIS A 355 -8.74 4.61 6.40
CA HIS A 355 -7.30 4.38 6.59
C HIS A 355 -6.42 5.52 6.08
N ARG A 356 -7.00 6.71 5.80
CA ARG A 356 -6.28 7.96 5.53
C ARG A 356 -5.11 8.26 6.51
N PRO A 357 -5.16 7.94 7.82
CA PRO A 357 -4.02 8.14 8.73
C PRO A 357 -2.78 7.27 8.42
N ASN A 358 -2.96 6.15 7.70
CA ASN A 358 -1.92 5.22 7.28
C ASN A 358 -1.41 5.51 5.86
N LEU A 359 -2.09 6.38 5.11
CA LEU A 359 -1.85 6.62 3.69
C LEU A 359 -0.74 7.65 3.44
N MET A 360 0.36 7.18 2.87
CA MET A 360 1.34 8.02 2.17
C MET A 360 0.89 8.18 0.72
N LEU A 361 0.02 9.16 0.47
CA LEU A 361 -0.62 9.42 -0.82
C LEU A 361 0.43 9.68 -1.91
N MET A 362 0.37 8.87 -2.98
CA MET A 362 1.31 8.87 -4.09
C MET A 362 0.85 9.77 -5.25
N GLU A 363 1.80 10.30 -6.01
CA GLU A 363 1.48 10.89 -7.32
C GLU A 363 1.16 9.78 -8.34
N ARG A 364 0.15 10.01 -9.19
CA ARG A 364 -0.20 9.11 -10.29
C ARG A 364 0.87 9.05 -11.38
N TYR A 365 1.31 7.83 -11.68
CA TYR A 365 2.15 7.55 -12.83
C TYR A 365 1.33 7.50 -14.13
N HIS A 366 1.40 8.58 -14.92
CA HIS A 366 0.71 8.73 -16.20
C HIS A 366 1.66 8.52 -17.39
N PHE A 367 2.08 7.26 -17.59
CA PHE A 367 3.02 6.93 -18.66
C PHE A 367 2.37 6.92 -20.05
N PHE A 368 1.27 6.19 -20.21
CA PHE A 368 0.55 6.05 -21.48
C PHE A 368 -0.47 7.17 -21.71
N ARG A 369 -0.69 7.54 -22.99
CA ARG A 369 -1.68 8.56 -23.41
C ARG A 369 -3.12 8.17 -23.06
N SER A 370 -3.42 6.85 -23.01
CA SER A 370 -4.71 6.33 -22.57
C SER A 370 -5.04 6.73 -21.12
N SER A 371 -4.05 6.68 -20.22
CA SER A 371 -4.22 7.07 -18.82
C SER A 371 -4.55 8.55 -18.66
N CYS A 372 -3.84 9.45 -19.35
CA CYS A 372 -4.17 10.87 -19.32
C CYS A 372 -5.63 11.13 -19.75
N ARG A 373 -6.12 10.41 -20.77
CA ARG A 373 -7.52 10.51 -21.23
C ARG A 373 -8.51 10.00 -20.18
N GLN A 374 -8.24 8.85 -19.55
CA GLN A 374 -9.09 8.26 -18.52
C GLN A 374 -9.32 9.20 -17.33
N PHE A 375 -8.27 9.93 -16.91
CA PHE A 375 -8.33 10.89 -15.79
C PHE A 375 -8.65 12.33 -16.24
N GLY A 376 -9.06 12.53 -17.51
CA GLY A 376 -9.46 13.85 -18.03
C GLY A 376 -8.32 14.88 -18.13
N LEU A 377 -7.07 14.46 -18.05
CA LEU A 377 -5.90 15.33 -18.02
C LEU A 377 -5.65 15.97 -19.39
N LYS A 378 -5.43 17.28 -19.39
CA LYS A 378 -5.07 18.09 -20.56
C LYS A 378 -3.56 18.09 -20.84
N SER A 379 -2.78 17.42 -19.99
CA SER A 379 -1.33 17.27 -20.11
C SER A 379 -0.97 16.13 -21.07
N LEU A 380 0.06 16.35 -21.89
CA LEU A 380 0.71 15.25 -22.63
C LEU A 380 1.25 14.19 -21.66
N SER A 381 1.17 12.91 -22.03
CA SER A 381 1.71 11.80 -21.23
C SER A 381 3.25 11.82 -21.16
N LEU A 382 3.85 10.99 -20.31
CA LEU A 382 5.32 10.82 -20.29
C LEU A 382 5.82 10.26 -21.64
N THR A 383 5.07 9.32 -22.24
CA THR A 383 5.35 8.75 -23.57
C THR A 383 5.31 9.83 -24.66
N ASP A 384 4.27 10.68 -24.69
CA ASP A 384 4.17 11.82 -25.61
C ASP A 384 5.36 12.79 -25.46
N LYS A 385 5.81 13.02 -24.22
CA LYS A 385 6.94 13.90 -23.89
C LYS A 385 8.30 13.25 -24.16
N ARG A 386 8.37 11.95 -24.46
CA ARG A 386 9.61 11.13 -24.54
C ARG A 386 10.48 11.24 -23.28
N LYS A 387 9.81 11.35 -22.13
CA LYS A 387 10.44 11.49 -20.81
C LYS A 387 9.92 10.40 -19.89
N ASP A 388 10.58 10.23 -18.76
CA ASP A 388 10.16 9.33 -17.68
C ASP A 388 10.62 9.90 -16.33
N GLU A 389 10.17 9.34 -15.21
CA GLU A 389 10.66 9.75 -13.89
C GLU A 389 12.15 9.40 -13.70
N SER A 390 12.87 10.23 -12.95
CA SER A 390 14.26 9.99 -12.56
C SER A 390 14.35 8.81 -11.58
N THR A 391 15.35 7.94 -11.72
CA THR A 391 15.64 6.90 -10.72
C THR A 391 16.21 7.45 -9.41
N GLU A 392 16.74 8.68 -9.40
CA GLU A 392 17.36 9.32 -8.23
C GLU A 392 16.41 10.29 -7.51
N GLU A 393 15.56 11.01 -8.27
CA GLU A 393 14.65 12.04 -7.75
C GLU A 393 13.20 11.90 -8.25
N GLY A 394 12.83 10.73 -8.78
CA GLY A 394 11.46 10.35 -9.11
C GLY A 394 10.62 10.06 -7.87
N THR A 395 9.35 9.73 -8.05
CA THR A 395 8.38 9.54 -6.96
C THR A 395 8.83 8.43 -6.02
N LEU A 396 9.15 7.24 -6.55
CA LEU A 396 9.58 6.10 -5.72
C LEU A 396 10.87 6.38 -4.92
N ALA A 397 11.82 7.13 -5.49
CA ALA A 397 13.04 7.53 -4.78
C ALA A 397 12.76 8.48 -3.61
N ASN A 398 11.86 9.46 -3.80
CA ASN A 398 11.40 10.35 -2.72
C ASN A 398 10.58 9.62 -1.66
N THR A 399 9.69 8.72 -2.08
CA THR A 399 8.91 7.85 -1.19
C THR A 399 9.82 6.96 -0.35
N LEU A 400 10.83 6.31 -0.93
CA LEU A 400 11.78 5.48 -0.18
C LEU A 400 12.54 6.28 0.89
N ASN A 401 12.95 7.52 0.59
CA ASN A 401 13.61 8.38 1.58
C ASN A 401 12.65 8.85 2.69
N SER A 402 11.37 8.99 2.38
CA SER A 402 10.31 9.26 3.36
C SER A 402 10.02 8.03 4.24
N LEU A 403 9.98 6.84 3.66
CA LEU A 403 9.85 5.56 4.37
C LEU A 403 11.07 5.26 5.27
N ARG A 404 12.29 5.56 4.82
CA ARG A 404 13.51 5.51 5.65
C ARG A 404 13.41 6.45 6.86
N SER A 405 12.91 7.66 6.65
CA SER A 405 12.73 8.66 7.71
C SER A 405 11.64 8.23 8.72
N LEU A 406 10.56 7.61 8.24
CA LEU A 406 9.51 7.00 9.05
C LEU A 406 10.05 5.85 9.89
N HIS A 407 10.69 4.87 9.25
CA HIS A 407 11.29 3.70 9.90
C HIS A 407 12.31 4.12 10.96
N HIS A 408 13.23 5.03 10.61
CA HIS A 408 14.18 5.59 11.57
C HIS A 408 13.50 6.28 12.76
N THR A 409 12.40 7.02 12.53
CA THR A 409 11.66 7.66 13.64
C THR A 409 11.00 6.61 14.55
N VAL A 410 10.29 5.63 13.97
CA VAL A 410 9.57 4.56 14.70
C VAL A 410 10.52 3.68 15.53
N PHE A 411 11.74 3.43 15.03
CA PHE A 411 12.77 2.64 15.72
C PHE A 411 13.89 3.48 16.33
N SER A 412 13.74 4.80 16.44
CA SER A 412 14.75 5.66 17.06
C SER A 412 14.86 5.38 18.55
N GLU A 413 16.09 5.23 19.02
CA GLU A 413 16.40 5.13 20.45
C GLU A 413 16.34 6.55 21.04
N THR A 414 15.12 6.99 21.38
CA THR A 414 14.94 8.04 22.38
C THR A 414 15.65 7.60 23.67
N ALA A 415 16.36 8.52 24.31
CA ALA A 415 17.26 8.23 25.42
C ALA A 415 16.52 8.02 26.75
N GLU A 416 15.56 7.10 26.74
CA GLU A 416 14.84 6.62 27.92
C GLU A 416 15.79 5.88 28.86
N PRO A 417 15.59 5.97 30.19
CA PRO A 417 16.49 5.36 31.16
C PRO A 417 16.46 3.82 31.06
N VAL A 418 17.64 3.22 31.29
CA VAL A 418 17.84 1.76 31.26
C VAL A 418 16.88 1.09 32.24
N GLY A 419 15.90 0.36 31.70
CA GLY A 419 14.80 -0.26 32.45
C GLY A 419 13.41 0.05 31.88
N SER A 420 13.24 1.14 31.14
CA SER A 420 11.99 1.46 30.44
C SER A 420 11.72 0.49 29.27
N LYS A 421 10.53 -0.12 29.22
CA LYS A 421 10.10 -0.94 28.06
C LYS A 421 10.07 -0.08 26.78
N ARG A 422 10.64 -0.56 25.67
CA ARG A 422 10.71 0.20 24.40
C ARG A 422 9.32 0.35 23.76
N LYS A 423 8.63 1.44 24.08
CA LYS A 423 7.39 1.84 23.41
C LYS A 423 7.69 2.27 21.97
N VAL A 424 7.25 1.47 21.01
CA VAL A 424 7.30 1.82 19.58
C VAL A 424 6.17 2.81 19.28
N GLU A 425 6.45 3.87 18.53
CA GLU A 425 5.46 4.90 18.21
C GLU A 425 4.55 4.48 17.06
N ASP A 426 3.27 4.87 17.13
CA ASP A 426 2.26 4.53 16.11
C ASP A 426 2.62 5.20 14.77
N VAL A 427 2.72 4.39 13.71
CA VAL A 427 3.04 4.81 12.34
C VAL A 427 2.15 5.96 11.86
N ARG A 428 0.88 6.02 12.26
CA ARG A 428 -0.08 7.07 11.87
C ARG A 428 0.32 8.44 12.44
N LYS A 429 0.87 8.47 13.66
CA LYS A 429 1.39 9.70 14.29
C LYS A 429 2.73 10.11 13.69
N VAL A 430 3.59 9.15 13.34
CA VAL A 430 4.85 9.42 12.65
C VAL A 430 4.58 9.99 11.25
N LEU A 431 3.67 9.40 10.47
CA LEU A 431 3.19 9.95 9.19
C LEU A 431 2.66 11.38 9.35
N GLN A 432 1.78 11.62 10.33
CA GLN A 432 1.27 12.98 10.60
C GLN A 432 2.40 13.96 10.96
N THR A 433 3.42 13.50 11.69
CA THR A 433 4.58 14.32 12.09
C THR A 433 5.50 14.62 10.90
N LEU A 434 5.76 13.66 10.02
CA LEU A 434 6.50 13.85 8.78
C LEU A 434 5.78 14.85 7.86
N LYS A 435 4.46 14.67 7.64
CA LYS A 435 3.64 15.60 6.85
C LYS A 435 3.70 17.03 7.41
N LYS A 436 3.57 17.20 8.73
CA LYS A 436 3.72 18.49 9.43
C LYS A 436 5.15 19.05 9.42
N ASN A 437 6.17 18.27 9.08
CA ASN A 437 7.54 18.76 8.92
C ASN A 437 7.81 19.29 7.50
N THR A 438 7.04 18.86 6.48
CA THR A 438 7.28 19.16 5.05
C THR A 438 7.42 20.65 4.74
N LEU A 439 6.49 21.50 5.19
CA LEU A 439 6.51 22.96 4.99
C LEU A 439 6.69 23.72 6.33
N LYS A 440 7.28 23.08 7.34
CA LYS A 440 7.47 23.63 8.68
C LYS A 440 8.28 24.92 8.65
N GLY A 441 7.73 25.97 9.28
CA GLY A 441 8.33 27.30 9.31
C GLY A 441 8.02 28.18 8.09
N CYS A 442 7.41 27.63 7.04
CA CYS A 442 6.86 28.43 5.96
C CYS A 442 5.68 29.27 6.49
N ARG A 443 5.74 30.58 6.25
CA ARG A 443 4.64 31.53 6.43
C ARG A 443 4.18 31.97 5.04
N ILE A 444 3.01 31.49 4.63
CA ILE A 444 2.47 31.55 3.28
C ILE A 444 1.35 32.59 3.25
N VAL A 445 1.40 33.51 2.27
CA VAL A 445 0.29 34.43 1.98
C VAL A 445 -0.26 34.12 0.58
N PHE A 446 -1.54 33.82 0.49
CA PHE A 446 -2.19 33.49 -0.79
C PHE A 446 -2.53 34.74 -1.60
N SER A 447 -2.47 34.67 -2.93
CA SER A 447 -2.85 35.76 -3.85
C SER A 447 -3.66 35.24 -5.05
N ARG A 448 -4.94 35.66 -5.14
CA ARG A 448 -5.94 35.17 -6.12
C ARG A 448 -6.16 33.64 -6.16
N ILE A 449 -5.86 32.93 -5.06
CA ILE A 449 -6.16 31.50 -4.94
C ILE A 449 -7.64 31.28 -4.56
N PHE A 450 -8.22 32.21 -3.77
CA PHE A 450 -9.61 32.16 -3.35
C PHE A 450 -10.38 33.39 -3.86
N PRO A 451 -11.68 33.27 -4.18
CA PRO A 451 -12.52 34.42 -4.53
C PRO A 451 -12.58 35.45 -3.40
N THR A 452 -12.49 36.74 -3.72
CA THR A 452 -12.45 37.84 -2.72
C THR A 452 -13.68 37.90 -1.80
N ALA A 453 -14.82 37.32 -2.22
CA ALA A 453 -16.05 37.26 -1.44
C ALA A 453 -16.14 36.03 -0.50
N MET A 454 -15.20 35.08 -0.58
CA MET A 454 -15.17 33.89 0.26
C MET A 454 -14.78 34.28 1.70
N ARG A 455 -15.67 34.02 2.66
CA ARG A 455 -15.42 34.30 4.08
C ARG A 455 -14.58 33.19 4.71
N ASP A 456 -15.02 31.94 4.56
CA ASP A 456 -14.45 30.75 5.22
C ASP A 456 -13.26 30.14 4.47
N MET A 457 -12.30 30.96 4.04
CA MET A 457 -11.12 30.51 3.27
C MET A 457 -10.31 29.42 4.00
N GLU A 458 -10.28 29.46 5.33
CA GLU A 458 -9.61 28.48 6.20
C GLU A 458 -10.21 27.07 6.07
N ARG A 459 -11.49 26.95 5.68
CA ARG A 459 -12.13 25.64 5.43
C ARG A 459 -11.79 25.06 4.06
N HIS A 460 -11.25 25.86 3.13
CA HIS A 460 -10.96 25.45 1.76
C HIS A 460 -9.93 24.30 1.72
N PRO A 461 -10.12 23.24 0.92
CA PRO A 461 -9.22 22.08 0.91
C PRO A 461 -7.74 22.45 0.72
N PHE A 462 -7.43 23.36 -0.20
CA PHE A 462 -6.07 23.85 -0.44
C PHE A 462 -5.47 24.60 0.78
N TRP A 463 -6.26 25.34 1.55
CA TRP A 463 -5.80 25.98 2.78
C TRP A 463 -5.46 24.93 3.83
N ARG A 464 -6.41 24.01 4.10
CA ARG A 464 -6.23 22.93 5.07
C ARG A 464 -5.05 22.02 4.72
N LEU A 465 -4.85 21.70 3.45
CA LEU A 465 -3.65 20.98 2.97
C LEU A 465 -2.35 21.73 3.31
N THR A 466 -2.32 23.04 3.05
CA THR A 466 -1.13 23.86 3.31
C THR A 466 -0.77 23.87 4.81
N GLU A 467 -1.77 23.83 5.70
CA GLU A 467 -1.57 23.75 7.17
C GLU A 467 -1.31 22.32 7.67
N GLU A 468 -1.90 21.28 7.06
CA GLU A 468 -1.54 19.87 7.30
C GLU A 468 -0.06 19.60 6.99
N LEU A 469 0.49 20.29 5.99
CA LEU A 469 1.91 20.27 5.64
C LEU A 469 2.79 21.11 6.60
N GLY A 470 2.21 21.74 7.63
CA GLY A 470 2.94 22.43 8.70
C GLY A 470 3.33 23.88 8.43
N ALA A 471 2.86 24.47 7.32
CA ALA A 471 2.98 25.91 7.11
C ALA A 471 1.96 26.70 7.94
N LYS A 472 2.19 28.00 8.12
CA LYS A 472 1.20 28.94 8.65
C LYS A 472 0.64 29.79 7.52
N CYS A 473 -0.68 29.76 7.35
CA CYS A 473 -1.39 30.42 6.27
C CYS A 473 -1.89 31.82 6.64
N SER A 474 -2.16 32.62 5.61
CA SER A 474 -2.78 33.95 5.73
C SER A 474 -3.32 34.40 4.36
N ASN A 475 -4.37 35.21 4.34
CA ASN A 475 -4.73 36.02 3.16
C ASN A 475 -4.30 37.49 3.30
N THR A 476 -3.80 37.91 4.46
CA THR A 476 -3.30 39.26 4.72
C THR A 476 -1.77 39.30 4.70
N LEU A 477 -1.22 40.30 4.02
CA LEU A 477 0.22 40.47 3.85
C LEU A 477 0.88 40.97 5.15
N HIS A 478 1.98 40.33 5.58
CA HIS A 478 2.65 40.66 6.84
C HIS A 478 4.19 40.55 6.72
N PRO A 479 4.99 41.31 7.52
CA PRO A 479 6.45 41.31 7.42
C PRO A 479 7.12 39.93 7.56
N GLY A 480 6.52 39.03 8.33
CA GLY A 480 6.99 37.66 8.51
C GLY A 480 6.78 36.72 7.31
N ALA A 481 6.18 37.17 6.21
CA ALA A 481 5.90 36.30 5.07
C ALA A 481 7.20 35.78 4.43
N THR A 482 7.16 34.51 4.04
CA THR A 482 8.28 33.80 3.42
C THR A 482 7.99 33.48 1.96
N HIS A 483 6.74 33.09 1.67
CA HIS A 483 6.26 32.73 0.35
C HIS A 483 4.95 33.48 0.06
N ILE A 484 4.79 33.93 -1.18
CA ILE A 484 3.50 34.29 -1.76
C ILE A 484 3.13 33.18 -2.74
N VAL A 485 1.99 32.52 -2.51
CA VAL A 485 1.44 31.52 -3.43
C VAL A 485 0.42 32.22 -4.33
N ALA A 486 0.66 32.23 -5.65
CA ALA A 486 -0.11 33.06 -6.57
C ALA A 486 -0.29 32.43 -7.97
N LEU A 487 -1.42 32.76 -8.62
CA LEU A 487 -1.65 32.50 -10.04
C LEU A 487 -1.18 33.66 -10.95
N ASP A 488 -1.01 34.88 -10.41
CA ASP A 488 -0.58 36.06 -11.18
C ASP A 488 0.40 36.96 -10.40
N ARG A 489 1.46 37.35 -11.11
CA ARG A 489 2.56 38.23 -10.70
C ARG A 489 2.18 39.71 -10.66
N GLY A 490 1.14 40.12 -11.40
CA GLY A 490 0.62 41.49 -11.41
C GLY A 490 0.04 41.93 -10.06
N THR A 491 -0.34 40.96 -9.20
CA THR A 491 -0.92 41.22 -7.88
C THR A 491 0.04 41.97 -6.94
N ASP A 492 -0.48 42.85 -6.09
CA ASP A 492 0.35 43.64 -5.15
C ASP A 492 1.17 42.78 -4.20
N LYS A 493 0.62 41.63 -3.78
CA LYS A 493 1.31 40.62 -2.98
C LYS A 493 2.53 40.04 -3.73
N ALA A 494 2.37 39.69 -5.01
CA ALA A 494 3.47 39.17 -5.82
C ALA A 494 4.53 40.24 -6.13
N ARG A 495 4.12 41.47 -6.44
CA ARG A 495 5.03 42.62 -6.59
C ARG A 495 5.78 42.93 -5.29
N TRP A 496 5.12 42.79 -4.14
CA TRP A 496 5.76 42.89 -2.83
C TRP A 496 6.77 41.76 -2.58
N ALA A 497 6.48 40.52 -2.99
CA ALA A 497 7.41 39.39 -2.85
C ALA A 497 8.75 39.69 -3.53
N LYS A 498 8.69 40.06 -4.81
CA LYS A 498 9.84 40.45 -5.64
C LYS A 498 10.61 41.64 -5.05
N LYS A 499 9.91 42.61 -4.45
CA LYS A 499 10.52 43.78 -3.79
C LYS A 499 11.26 43.43 -2.47
N HIS A 500 10.83 42.40 -1.74
CA HIS A 500 11.35 42.07 -0.40
C HIS A 500 12.12 40.73 -0.34
N GLY A 501 12.55 40.21 -1.49
CA GLY A 501 13.32 38.96 -1.57
C GLY A 501 12.56 37.76 -1.01
N LYS A 502 11.24 37.68 -1.24
CA LYS A 502 10.39 36.55 -0.82
C LYS A 502 10.06 35.68 -2.02
N TYR A 503 9.89 34.39 -1.76
CA TYR A 503 9.52 33.43 -2.79
C TYR A 503 8.13 33.74 -3.36
N LEU A 504 7.98 33.56 -4.66
CA LEU A 504 6.73 33.76 -5.41
C LEU A 504 6.51 32.51 -6.26
N VAL A 505 5.65 31.62 -5.78
CA VAL A 505 5.47 30.27 -6.31
C VAL A 505 4.04 30.01 -6.76
N HIS A 506 3.89 29.13 -7.74
CA HIS A 506 2.60 28.65 -8.21
C HIS A 506 1.97 27.66 -7.19
N PRO A 507 0.63 27.53 -7.09
CA PRO A 507 -0.03 26.56 -6.20
C PRO A 507 0.48 25.12 -6.30
N THR A 508 0.95 24.71 -7.48
CA THR A 508 1.57 23.40 -7.73
C THR A 508 2.80 23.11 -6.85
N TRP A 509 3.44 24.13 -6.25
CA TRP A 509 4.49 23.92 -5.24
C TRP A 509 3.96 23.27 -3.96
N VAL A 510 2.74 23.62 -3.52
CA VAL A 510 2.10 23.01 -2.34
C VAL A 510 1.60 21.60 -2.68
N GLU A 511 1.10 21.41 -3.90
CA GLU A 511 0.65 20.11 -4.40
C GLU A 511 1.83 19.15 -4.53
N ALA A 512 2.94 19.59 -5.11
CA ALA A 512 4.20 18.83 -5.15
C ALA A 512 4.72 18.50 -3.75
N ALA A 513 4.61 19.41 -2.78
CA ALA A 513 4.98 19.15 -1.39
C ALA A 513 4.15 18.02 -0.76
N GLN A 514 2.88 17.86 -1.14
CA GLN A 514 2.04 16.75 -0.69
C GLN A 514 2.55 15.40 -1.19
N TYR A 515 2.88 15.29 -2.49
CA TYR A 515 3.23 14.00 -3.10
C TYR A 515 4.72 13.62 -2.92
N LEU A 516 5.62 14.61 -2.86
CA LEU A 516 7.06 14.35 -2.70
C LEU A 516 7.47 14.19 -1.22
N TRP A 517 6.57 14.46 -0.27
CA TRP A 517 6.78 14.42 1.20
C TRP A 517 7.98 15.25 1.72
N ARG A 518 8.56 16.09 0.86
CA ARG A 518 9.67 17.02 1.08
C ARG A 518 9.27 18.41 0.59
N ARG A 519 9.85 19.48 1.14
CA ARG A 519 9.72 20.82 0.57
C ARG A 519 10.33 20.84 -0.85
N PRO A 520 9.56 21.12 -1.92
CA PRO A 520 10.12 21.28 -3.25
C PRO A 520 10.89 22.60 -3.32
N ARG A 521 11.85 22.69 -4.24
CA ARG A 521 12.61 23.93 -4.44
C ARG A 521 11.69 24.98 -5.05
N GLU A 522 11.78 26.23 -4.60
CA GLU A 522 10.86 27.27 -5.06
C GLU A 522 11.11 27.68 -6.52
N GLU A 523 12.33 27.50 -7.04
CA GLU A 523 12.67 27.76 -8.45
C GLU A 523 12.04 26.78 -9.45
N ASP A 524 11.62 25.59 -9.01
CA ASP A 524 10.96 24.58 -9.86
C ASP A 524 9.48 24.91 -10.13
N PHE A 525 8.90 25.88 -9.40
CA PHE A 525 7.47 26.20 -9.44
C PHE A 525 7.20 27.70 -9.64
N PRO A 526 7.76 28.34 -10.69
CA PRO A 526 7.61 29.76 -10.93
C PRO A 526 6.17 30.13 -11.30
N VAL A 527 5.68 31.28 -10.82
CA VAL A 527 4.50 31.92 -11.42
C VAL A 527 4.94 32.52 -12.76
N ALA A 528 4.27 32.19 -13.87
CA ALA A 528 4.64 32.62 -15.22
C ALA A 528 4.17 34.06 -15.57
N GLU A 529 4.72 34.63 -16.65
CA GLU A 529 4.26 35.90 -17.25
C GLU A 529 3.47 35.63 -18.54
N ASN A 530 2.14 35.76 -18.47
CA ASN A 530 1.20 35.77 -19.61
C ASN A 530 1.02 34.48 -20.44
N ASN A 531 1.49 33.32 -19.97
CA ASN A 531 1.13 32.03 -20.57
C ASN A 531 0.87 30.99 -19.46
N PRO A 532 -0.28 30.28 -19.45
CA PRO A 532 -0.39 29.07 -18.65
C PRO A 532 0.54 28.01 -19.24
N GLU A 533 1.53 27.56 -18.47
CA GLU A 533 2.26 26.36 -18.85
C GLU A 533 1.28 25.17 -18.97
N PRO A 534 1.48 24.25 -19.93
CA PRO A 534 0.64 23.07 -20.03
C PRO A 534 0.72 22.30 -18.70
N PRO A 535 -0.42 21.82 -18.16
CA PRO A 535 -0.45 21.24 -16.81
C PRO A 535 0.60 20.14 -16.64
N LEU A 536 1.18 20.10 -15.45
CA LEU A 536 2.20 19.12 -15.09
C LEU A 536 1.59 17.71 -15.16
N THR A 537 2.31 16.80 -15.82
CA THR A 537 1.96 15.36 -15.87
C THR A 537 2.48 14.63 -14.62
N THR A 538 3.50 15.21 -13.98
CA THR A 538 4.15 14.74 -12.75
C THR A 538 4.84 15.94 -12.09
N TYR A 539 4.86 15.96 -10.75
CA TYR A 539 5.67 16.86 -9.91
C TYR A 539 7.08 16.31 -9.66
N ALA A 540 7.30 15.01 -9.87
CA ALA A 540 8.61 14.38 -9.74
C ALA A 540 9.58 14.77 -10.87
N LYS A 541 10.88 14.70 -10.60
CA LYS A 541 11.90 15.07 -11.59
C LYS A 541 11.90 14.08 -12.76
N THR A 542 11.70 14.57 -13.97
CA THR A 542 11.76 13.73 -15.19
C THR A 542 13.11 13.83 -15.91
N VAL A 543 13.50 12.75 -16.58
CA VAL A 543 14.66 12.64 -17.48
C VAL A 543 14.21 12.30 -18.90
N GLU A 544 15.07 12.56 -19.90
CA GLU A 544 14.79 12.19 -21.30
C GLU A 544 15.15 10.74 -21.58
N VAL A 545 14.25 10.02 -22.26
CA VAL A 545 14.45 8.63 -22.67
C VAL A 545 15.31 8.64 -23.93
N LEU A 546 16.63 8.56 -23.77
CA LEU A 546 17.60 8.76 -24.84
C LEU A 546 17.46 7.74 -26.00
N MET A 547 16.79 8.21 -27.05
CA MET A 547 16.83 7.62 -28.38
C MET A 547 18.08 8.12 -29.14
N ASP A 548 19.24 7.53 -28.83
CA ASP A 548 20.41 7.61 -29.72
C ASP A 548 20.01 7.24 -31.16
N GLU A 549 20.63 7.92 -32.12
CA GLU A 549 19.91 8.47 -33.27
C GLU A 549 19.36 7.44 -34.27
N VAL A 550 18.02 7.32 -34.31
CA VAL A 550 17.28 6.65 -35.41
C VAL A 550 16.74 7.68 -36.41
N SER A 551 17.51 8.76 -36.67
CA SER A 551 17.07 9.89 -37.52
C SER A 551 18.16 10.47 -38.43
N ARG A 552 19.33 9.79 -38.55
CA ARG A 552 20.40 10.18 -39.48
C ARG A 552 20.76 9.16 -40.57
N SER A 553 20.13 7.97 -40.60
CA SER A 553 20.45 6.91 -41.56
C SER A 553 19.45 6.73 -42.72
N SER A 554 18.64 7.77 -43.03
CA SER A 554 17.71 7.77 -44.17
C SER A 554 18.00 8.85 -45.21
N ALA A 555 19.07 9.63 -45.03
CA ALA A 555 19.63 10.49 -46.06
C ALA A 555 20.74 9.73 -46.79
N VAL A 556 20.37 9.02 -47.86
CA VAL A 556 21.33 8.45 -48.82
C VAL A 556 21.55 9.49 -49.91
N ASP A 557 22.82 9.79 -50.21
CA ASP A 557 23.19 10.83 -51.18
C ASP A 557 22.74 10.49 -52.61
N THR A 558 22.03 11.43 -53.24
CA THR A 558 21.80 11.45 -54.69
C THR A 558 21.97 12.86 -55.28
N GLU A 559 23.16 13.42 -55.15
CA GLU A 559 23.72 14.28 -56.20
C GLU A 559 23.89 13.42 -57.48
N ALA A 560 23.57 13.87 -58.69
CA ALA A 560 22.83 15.05 -59.13
C ALA A 560 22.36 14.82 -60.60
N VAL A 561 21.55 15.74 -61.15
CA VAL A 561 21.72 16.32 -62.51
C VAL A 561 20.54 17.24 -62.87
N GLY A 562 20.87 18.51 -63.13
CA GLY A 562 20.36 19.29 -64.26
C GLY A 562 18.87 19.71 -64.33
N GLY A 563 18.63 21.01 -64.09
CA GLY A 563 17.87 21.80 -65.07
C GLY A 563 16.72 22.68 -64.57
N GLY A 564 16.84 24.00 -64.78
CA GLY A 564 15.76 24.75 -65.42
C GLY A 564 14.80 25.62 -64.59
N SER A 565 15.28 26.81 -64.21
CA SER A 565 14.61 28.10 -64.50
C SER A 565 13.31 28.55 -63.78
N SER A 566 13.35 29.84 -63.37
CA SER A 566 12.27 30.84 -63.48
C SER A 566 11.15 30.95 -62.43
N ALA A 567 10.98 32.21 -61.96
CA ALA A 567 9.83 32.85 -61.32
C ALA A 567 9.39 32.32 -59.93
N ASP A 568 9.34 33.09 -58.83
CA ASP A 568 9.04 34.52 -58.53
C ASP A 568 7.56 34.81 -58.18
N CYS A 569 7.40 35.81 -57.30
CA CYS A 569 6.19 36.54 -56.92
C CYS A 569 5.15 35.96 -55.93
N ARG A 570 5.31 36.41 -54.66
CA ARG A 570 4.31 37.18 -53.85
C ARG A 570 3.22 36.47 -53.03
N ASN A 571 3.13 36.91 -51.77
CA ASN A 571 1.90 36.91 -50.94
C ASN A 571 0.77 37.73 -51.60
N PRO A 572 -0.47 37.53 -51.14
CA PRO A 572 -1.19 38.67 -50.54
C PRO A 572 -1.65 38.41 -49.10
N SER A 573 -2.06 39.48 -48.41
CA SER A 573 -2.36 39.53 -46.98
C SER A 573 -3.85 39.85 -46.68
N GLU A 574 -4.27 39.56 -45.44
CA GLU A 574 -5.39 40.18 -44.68
C GLU A 574 -6.81 40.23 -45.26
N VAL A 575 -7.78 39.69 -44.49
CA VAL A 575 -9.04 40.37 -44.13
C VAL A 575 -9.36 40.05 -42.65
N LEU A 576 -10.08 40.94 -41.97
CA LEU A 576 -10.38 40.93 -40.52
C LEU A 576 -11.77 40.37 -40.17
N GLY A 577 -11.99 40.05 -38.88
CA GLY A 577 -13.31 39.90 -38.24
C GLY A 577 -13.59 38.49 -37.67
N GLU A 578 -14.25 38.31 -36.52
CA GLU A 578 -14.64 39.30 -35.49
C GLU A 578 -14.80 38.61 -34.10
N SER A 579 -15.04 39.37 -33.03
CA SER A 579 -14.94 38.91 -31.64
C SER A 579 -16.22 38.25 -31.08
N THR A 580 -16.05 37.16 -30.31
CA THR A 580 -17.04 36.73 -29.30
C THR A 580 -16.35 36.47 -27.96
N LYS A 581 -17.08 36.70 -26.86
CA LYS A 581 -16.51 36.79 -25.49
C LYS A 581 -16.30 35.41 -24.86
N SER A 582 -15.05 35.08 -24.52
CA SER A 582 -14.73 33.96 -23.63
C SER A 582 -15.20 34.27 -22.19
N LYS A 583 -15.89 33.33 -21.55
CA LYS A 583 -16.04 33.34 -20.09
C LYS A 583 -14.75 32.78 -19.46
N GLU A 584 -14.25 33.43 -18.42
CA GLU A 584 -13.26 32.81 -17.53
C GLU A 584 -13.89 31.58 -16.85
N MET A 585 -13.11 30.50 -16.73
CA MET A 585 -13.56 29.26 -16.10
C MET A 585 -12.48 28.79 -15.12
N THR A 586 -12.88 28.50 -13.88
CA THR A 586 -11.98 28.27 -12.74
C THR A 586 -11.21 26.97 -12.86
N VAL A 587 -9.89 27.03 -12.72
CA VAL A 587 -9.01 25.84 -12.70
C VAL A 587 -8.97 25.26 -11.28
N PHE A 588 -10.02 24.54 -10.90
CA PHE A 588 -10.04 23.58 -9.78
C PHE A 588 -11.21 22.61 -9.96
N ASP A 589 -10.98 21.51 -10.70
CA ASP A 589 -11.94 20.41 -10.82
C ASP A 589 -11.21 19.07 -11.07
N THR A 590 -10.35 18.69 -10.12
CA THR A 590 -9.62 17.40 -10.07
C THR A 590 -10.10 16.52 -8.91
N ALA A 591 -11.26 16.84 -8.32
CA ALA A 591 -11.80 16.19 -7.13
C ALA A 591 -13.28 15.76 -7.29
N LYS A 592 -13.67 15.28 -8.49
CA LYS A 592 -15.02 14.73 -8.74
C LYS A 592 -15.09 13.72 -9.89
N ALA A 593 -14.76 12.47 -9.59
CA ALA A 593 -14.96 11.32 -10.50
C ALA A 593 -15.27 10.05 -9.69
N SER A 594 -16.40 10.03 -8.99
CA SER A 594 -16.83 8.86 -8.17
C SER A 594 -18.35 8.80 -8.03
N SER A 595 -19.01 8.35 -9.09
CA SER A 595 -20.42 7.90 -9.08
C SER A 595 -20.61 6.91 -10.23
N PRO A 596 -21.00 5.65 -9.97
CA PRO A 596 -21.17 4.66 -11.04
C PRO A 596 -22.35 5.01 -11.94
N ILE A 597 -22.25 4.66 -13.23
CA ILE A 597 -23.36 4.78 -14.17
C ILE A 597 -24.30 3.59 -13.94
N ASP A 598 -25.44 3.84 -13.30
CA ASP A 598 -26.53 2.86 -13.26
C ASP A 598 -27.14 2.67 -14.65
N LYS A 599 -27.59 1.46 -14.95
CA LYS A 599 -28.21 1.05 -16.21
C LYS A 599 -29.44 0.18 -15.97
N THR A 600 -30.41 0.71 -15.24
CA THR A 600 -31.77 0.20 -15.28
C THR A 600 -32.36 0.42 -16.67
N ALA A 601 -32.72 -0.67 -17.35
CA ALA A 601 -33.37 -0.63 -18.66
C ALA A 601 -34.90 -0.71 -18.49
N ASP A 602 -35.61 0.37 -18.81
CA ASP A 602 -37.08 0.34 -18.95
C ASP A 602 -37.47 -0.04 -20.38
N SER A 603 -38.14 -1.17 -20.52
CA SER A 603 -38.76 -1.63 -21.76
C SER A 603 -40.23 -1.20 -21.82
N VAL A 604 -40.60 -0.37 -22.79
CA VAL A 604 -41.99 0.04 -23.02
C VAL A 604 -42.64 -0.84 -24.10
N ALA A 605 -43.42 -1.83 -23.67
CA ALA A 605 -44.46 -2.53 -24.46
C ALA A 605 -45.42 -3.28 -23.52
#